data_AF-A0A2T0YIT3-F1
#
_entry.id   AF-A0A2T0YIT3-F1
#
_cell.length_a   1.000
_cell.length_b   1.000
_cell.length_c   1.000
_cell.angle_alpha   90.00
_cell.angle_beta   90.00
_cell.angle_gamma   90.00
#
_symmetry.space_group_name_H-M   'P 1'
#
loop_
_entity.id
_entity.type
_entity.pdbx_description
1 polymer ?
#
loop_
_entity_poly.entity_id
_entity_poly.type
_entity_poly.pdbx_seq_one_letter_code
_entity_poly.pdbx_strand_id
1 'polypeptide(L)'
;MVAARTAGVRLTNLGLAGQAMLDPFTARTIRAAEADVISLKLGINITNGDTMRLRTFIPAVHGFLDTIREGRHAQTPLLLISPLHCAIQETRPGPLQMELLESGRRFTSMGSSEDVASGKLTLQVIRRTLREIVEVRREDDPGLHFLDGLELFGEADEAELPMSDQLHPDTEAQLRIGRRFANVALAPGGPLNLG
;
A
#
# COMPACT_ATOMS: atom_id res chain seq x y z
N MET A 1 -3.86 -7.68 15.50
CA MET A 1 -4.04 -7.65 14.03
C MET A 1 -4.37 -9.05 13.55
N VAL A 2 -5.38 -9.17 12.68
CA VAL A 2 -5.95 -10.46 12.24
C VAL A 2 -4.91 -11.36 11.60
N ALA A 3 -4.20 -10.86 10.57
CA ALA A 3 -3.29 -11.68 9.79
C ALA A 3 -2.16 -12.29 10.61
N ALA A 4 -1.50 -11.48 11.45
CA ALA A 4 -0.40 -11.95 12.28
C ALA A 4 -0.84 -13.04 13.27
N ARG A 5 -2.04 -12.89 13.86
CA ARG A 5 -2.61 -13.91 14.76
C ARG A 5 -2.96 -15.18 13.99
N THR A 6 -3.53 -15.06 12.80
CA THR A 6 -3.88 -16.21 11.95
C THR A 6 -2.64 -17.00 11.52
N ALA A 7 -1.53 -16.32 11.20
CA ALA A 7 -0.31 -16.94 10.71
C ALA A 7 0.71 -17.27 11.82
N GLY A 8 0.44 -16.94 13.09
CA GLY A 8 1.37 -17.19 14.20
C GLY A 8 2.67 -16.36 14.15
N VAL A 9 2.70 -15.25 13.41
CA VAL A 9 3.89 -14.40 13.26
C VAL A 9 3.90 -13.24 14.25
N ARG A 10 5.10 -12.79 14.64
CA ARG A 10 5.29 -11.61 15.48
C ARG A 10 5.30 -10.35 14.60
N LEU A 11 4.35 -9.46 14.84
CA LEU A 11 4.21 -8.23 14.06
C LEU A 11 4.94 -7.04 14.70
N THR A 12 5.74 -6.35 13.90
CA THR A 12 6.13 -4.95 14.12
C THR A 12 5.34 -4.08 13.13
N ASN A 13 4.52 -3.14 13.62
CA ASN A 13 3.71 -2.28 12.77
C ASN A 13 4.31 -0.88 12.67
N LEU A 14 4.71 -0.47 11.45
CA LEU A 14 5.21 0.87 11.14
C LEU A 14 4.19 1.69 10.32
N GLY A 15 2.90 1.47 10.56
CA GLY A 15 1.81 2.21 9.92
C GLY A 15 1.79 3.67 10.35
N LEU A 16 1.85 4.58 9.37
CA LEU A 16 1.88 6.02 9.57
C LEU A 16 0.55 6.63 9.10
N ALA A 17 -0.34 6.96 10.04
CA ALA A 17 -1.69 7.43 9.74
C ALA A 17 -1.68 8.70 8.88
N GLY A 18 -2.00 8.55 7.60
CA GLY A 18 -2.00 9.67 6.64
C GLY A 18 -0.60 10.15 6.23
N GLN A 19 0.48 9.45 6.63
CA GLN A 19 1.86 9.94 6.50
C GLN A 19 2.83 8.90 5.89
N ALA A 20 2.34 7.82 5.29
CA ALA A 20 3.20 6.89 4.56
C ALA A 20 3.64 7.47 3.20
N MET A 21 4.64 8.35 3.21
CA MET A 21 5.03 9.21 2.07
C MET A 21 6.34 8.80 1.38
N LEU A 22 6.81 7.56 1.58
CA LEU A 22 8.13 7.10 1.12
C LEU A 22 9.30 7.91 1.71
N ASP A 23 9.15 8.36 2.95
CA ASP A 23 10.19 9.11 3.63
C ASP A 23 11.49 8.29 3.75
N PRO A 24 12.65 8.85 3.38
CA PRO A 24 13.92 8.14 3.45
C PRO A 24 14.29 7.68 4.88
N PHE A 25 13.85 8.41 5.91
CA PHE A 25 14.07 7.99 7.29
C PHE A 25 13.26 6.73 7.64
N THR A 26 12.07 6.54 7.06
CA THR A 26 11.27 5.33 7.26
C THR A 26 11.95 4.13 6.63
N ALA A 27 12.50 4.27 5.41
CA ALA A 27 13.30 3.22 4.79
C ALA A 27 14.53 2.84 5.64
N ARG A 28 15.24 3.83 6.20
CA ARG A 28 16.37 3.59 7.10
C ARG A 28 15.97 2.90 8.39
N THR A 29 14.80 3.22 8.95
CA THR A 29 14.24 2.53 10.12
C THR A 29 13.96 1.07 9.80
N ILE A 30 13.34 0.78 8.63
CA ILE A 30 13.10 -0.59 8.18
C ILE A 30 14.42 -1.33 7.98
N ARG A 31 15.40 -0.72 7.29
CA ARG A 31 16.76 -1.27 7.10
C ARG A 31 17.43 -1.70 8.41
N ALA A 32 17.23 -0.91 9.47
CA ALA A 32 17.86 -1.12 10.78
C ALA A 32 17.07 -2.06 11.71
N ALA A 33 15.80 -2.34 11.41
CA ALA A 33 14.97 -3.24 12.19
C ALA A 33 15.38 -4.71 11.98
N GLU A 34 14.97 -5.59 12.88
CA GLU A 34 15.07 -7.04 12.66
C GLU A 34 13.74 -7.53 12.08
N ALA A 35 13.80 -8.21 10.94
CA ALA A 35 12.64 -8.73 10.25
C ALA A 35 13.05 -9.93 9.37
N ASP A 36 12.35 -11.05 9.56
CA ASP A 36 12.52 -12.24 8.73
C ASP A 36 11.75 -12.12 7.40
N VAL A 37 10.69 -11.30 7.39
CA VAL A 37 9.90 -10.93 6.22
C VAL A 37 9.41 -9.48 6.34
N ILE A 38 9.21 -8.81 5.20
CA ILE A 38 8.77 -7.41 5.13
C ILE A 38 7.56 -7.32 4.21
N SER A 39 6.53 -6.56 4.62
CA SER A 39 5.46 -6.14 3.72
C SER A 39 5.36 -4.61 3.69
N LEU A 40 5.24 -4.03 2.50
CA LEU A 40 5.15 -2.60 2.28
C LEU A 40 3.87 -2.30 1.50
N LYS A 41 2.88 -1.63 2.10
CA LYS A 41 1.70 -1.14 1.38
C LYS A 41 1.84 0.34 1.09
N LEU A 42 1.96 0.70 -0.19
CA LEU A 42 2.28 2.07 -0.61
C LEU A 42 1.13 2.70 -1.38
N GLY A 43 1.04 4.03 -1.36
CA GLY A 43 0.31 4.79 -2.39
C GLY A 43 -0.77 5.73 -1.87
N ILE A 44 -1.77 5.23 -1.13
CA ILE A 44 -2.98 6.03 -0.86
C ILE A 44 -2.68 7.35 -0.11
N ASN A 45 -1.69 7.41 0.79
CA ASN A 45 -1.35 8.68 1.45
C ASN A 45 -0.73 9.70 0.49
N ILE A 46 0.04 9.25 -0.49
CA ILE A 46 0.62 10.10 -1.53
C ILE A 46 -0.50 10.68 -2.41
N THR A 47 -1.46 9.85 -2.82
CA THR A 47 -2.65 10.29 -3.54
C THR A 47 -3.50 11.24 -2.70
N ASN A 48 -3.71 10.94 -1.40
CA ASN A 48 -4.51 11.75 -0.50
C ASN A 48 -4.04 13.19 -0.40
N GLY A 49 -2.73 13.40 -0.29
CA GLY A 49 -2.15 14.73 -0.15
C GLY A 49 -1.72 15.37 -1.47
N ASP A 50 -1.90 14.71 -2.62
CA ASP A 50 -1.31 15.11 -3.91
C ASP A 50 0.20 15.43 -3.79
N THR A 51 0.94 14.64 -3.00
CA THR A 51 2.29 15.01 -2.54
C THR A 51 3.38 14.71 -3.56
N MET A 52 3.08 13.93 -4.60
CA MET A 52 4.03 13.58 -5.65
C MET A 52 3.38 13.62 -7.03
N ARG A 53 4.22 13.79 -8.04
CA ARG A 53 3.90 13.47 -9.44
C ARG A 53 4.51 12.13 -9.80
N LEU A 54 4.01 11.48 -10.85
CA LEU A 54 4.51 10.19 -11.34
C LEU A 54 6.03 10.18 -11.54
N ARG A 55 6.58 11.27 -12.09
CA ARG A 55 8.02 11.46 -12.31
C ARG A 55 8.85 11.36 -11.02
N THR A 56 8.30 11.78 -9.88
CA THR A 56 8.95 11.75 -8.56
C THR A 56 8.65 10.44 -7.82
N PHE A 57 7.45 9.89 -8.00
CA PHE A 57 7.02 8.66 -7.34
C PHE A 57 7.88 7.46 -7.73
N ILE A 58 8.13 7.25 -9.02
CA ILE A 58 8.93 6.12 -9.52
C ILE A 58 10.33 6.07 -8.86
N PRO A 59 11.19 7.11 -8.95
CA PRO A 59 12.50 7.07 -8.31
C PRO A 59 12.41 7.05 -6.78
N ALA A 60 11.36 7.61 -6.16
CA ALA A 60 11.17 7.52 -4.71
C ALA A 60 10.93 6.07 -4.25
N VAL A 61 10.12 5.29 -4.98
CA VAL A 61 9.91 3.87 -4.69
C VAL A 61 11.21 3.09 -4.87
N HIS A 62 11.94 3.31 -5.96
CA HIS A 62 13.24 2.66 -6.17
C HIS A 62 14.22 2.96 -5.03
N GLY A 63 14.43 4.24 -4.70
CA GLY A 63 15.34 4.63 -3.62
C GLY A 63 14.90 4.10 -2.26
N PHE A 64 13.60 3.99 -2.01
CA PHE A 64 13.07 3.39 -0.78
C PHE A 64 13.40 1.90 -0.68
N LEU A 65 13.20 1.14 -1.78
CA LEU A 65 13.56 -0.28 -1.86
C LEU A 65 15.08 -0.48 -1.75
N ASP A 66 15.87 0.31 -2.48
CA ASP A 66 17.32 0.25 -2.45
C ASP A 66 17.85 0.50 -1.04
N THR A 67 17.33 1.54 -0.37
CA THR A 67 17.69 1.83 1.03
C THR A 67 17.40 0.64 1.94
N ILE A 68 16.30 -0.08 1.78
CA ILE A 68 16.02 -1.28 2.58
C ILE A 68 17.02 -2.39 2.27
N ARG A 69 17.34 -2.60 0.98
CA ARG A 69 18.25 -3.65 0.50
C ARG A 69 19.72 -3.41 0.86
N GLU A 70 20.16 -2.17 1.03
CA GLU A 70 21.53 -1.80 1.42
C GLU A 70 21.96 -2.33 2.81
N GLY A 71 21.04 -2.85 3.62
CA GLY A 71 21.33 -3.38 4.96
C GLY A 71 21.26 -4.90 5.06
N ARG A 72 20.89 -5.39 6.25
CA ARG A 72 20.70 -6.82 6.51
C ARG A 72 19.58 -7.47 5.70
N HIS A 73 18.74 -6.66 5.05
CA HIS A 73 17.60 -7.11 4.26
C HIS A 73 17.91 -7.26 2.77
N ALA A 74 19.19 -7.45 2.40
CA ALA A 74 19.62 -7.65 1.02
C ALA A 74 18.86 -8.78 0.30
N GLN A 75 18.45 -9.82 1.01
CA GLN A 75 17.70 -10.97 0.46
C GLN A 75 16.41 -11.31 1.25
N THR A 76 16.05 -10.52 2.26
CA THR A 76 14.82 -10.77 3.05
C THR A 76 13.59 -10.74 2.13
N PRO A 77 12.67 -11.71 2.18
CA PRO A 77 11.44 -11.64 1.41
C PRO A 77 10.68 -10.35 1.69
N LEU A 78 10.41 -9.59 0.63
CA LEU A 78 9.76 -8.28 0.68
C LEU A 78 8.57 -8.29 -0.26
N LEU A 79 7.37 -8.17 0.30
CA LEU A 79 6.12 -8.07 -0.46
C LEU A 79 5.70 -6.61 -0.60
N LEU A 80 5.73 -6.11 -1.83
CA LEU A 80 5.20 -4.82 -2.20
C LEU A 80 3.70 -4.94 -2.52
N ILE A 81 2.88 -4.27 -1.72
CA ILE A 81 1.42 -4.29 -1.84
C ILE A 81 0.97 -2.94 -2.38
N SER A 82 0.21 -2.97 -3.47
CA SER A 82 -0.37 -1.76 -4.03
C SER A 82 -1.64 -1.32 -3.27
N PRO A 83 -2.18 -0.09 -3.49
CA PRO A 83 -3.38 0.36 -2.79
C PRO A 83 -4.57 -0.58 -2.96
N LEU A 84 -5.40 -0.63 -1.92
CA LEU A 84 -6.74 -1.21 -2.00
C LEU A 84 -7.64 -0.35 -2.90
N HIS A 85 -8.80 -0.87 -3.26
CA HIS A 85 -9.83 -0.03 -3.88
C HIS A 85 -10.31 1.07 -2.91
N CYS A 86 -10.54 2.25 -3.46
CA CYS A 86 -11.22 3.36 -2.79
C CYS A 86 -11.85 4.24 -3.88
N ALA A 87 -13.18 4.17 -4.00
CA ALA A 87 -13.92 4.72 -5.13
C ALA A 87 -13.64 6.21 -5.40
N ILE A 88 -13.40 7.02 -4.35
CA ILE A 88 -13.14 8.46 -4.49
C ILE A 88 -11.80 8.76 -5.19
N GLN A 89 -10.87 7.81 -5.27
CA GLN A 89 -9.51 8.03 -5.81
C GLN A 89 -9.06 7.07 -6.92
N GLU A 90 -9.94 6.21 -7.41
CA GLU A 90 -9.64 5.31 -8.53
C GLU A 90 -9.16 6.07 -9.78
N THR A 91 -9.89 7.12 -10.14
CA THR A 91 -9.65 7.93 -11.35
C THR A 91 -9.46 9.41 -11.05
N ARG A 92 -9.65 9.85 -9.80
CA ARG A 92 -9.55 11.24 -9.37
C ARG A 92 -8.42 11.43 -8.36
N PRO A 93 -7.33 12.13 -8.72
CA PRO A 93 -6.23 12.38 -7.80
C PRO A 93 -6.66 13.34 -6.69
N GLY A 94 -5.90 13.37 -5.60
CA GLY A 94 -6.12 14.35 -4.54
C GLY A 94 -5.80 15.80 -4.94
N PRO A 95 -5.76 16.72 -3.95
CA PRO A 95 -5.88 16.44 -2.52
C PRO A 95 -7.29 16.01 -2.12
N LEU A 96 -7.39 15.29 -1.00
CA LEU A 96 -8.69 15.04 -0.37
C LEU A 96 -9.12 16.25 0.45
N GLN A 97 -10.40 16.57 0.36
CA GLN A 97 -11.10 17.46 1.29
C GLN A 97 -11.82 16.61 2.34
N MET A 98 -11.74 17.04 3.61
CA MET A 98 -12.50 16.47 4.71
C MET A 98 -13.64 17.41 5.07
N GLU A 99 -14.84 16.87 5.16
CA GLU A 99 -16.04 17.54 5.64
C GLU A 99 -16.51 16.87 6.94
N LEU A 100 -16.91 17.68 7.93
CA LEU A 100 -17.52 17.18 9.16
C LEU A 100 -19.05 17.24 9.02
N LEU A 101 -19.69 16.08 9.03
CA LEU A 101 -21.13 15.88 8.99
C LEU A 101 -21.65 15.43 10.37
N GLU A 102 -22.96 15.48 10.58
CA GLU A 102 -23.59 14.91 11.78
C GLU A 102 -23.32 13.40 11.90
N SER A 103 -23.23 12.70 10.76
CA SER A 103 -22.93 11.27 10.68
C SER A 103 -21.45 10.92 10.81
N GLY A 104 -20.58 11.91 11.03
CA GLY A 104 -19.14 11.75 11.10
C GLY A 104 -18.41 12.50 9.99
N ARG A 105 -17.15 12.14 9.75
CA ARG A 105 -16.35 12.78 8.70
C ARG A 105 -16.60 12.12 7.35
N ARG A 106 -16.48 12.88 6.28
CA ARG A 106 -16.52 12.41 4.90
C ARG A 106 -15.32 12.96 4.13
N PHE A 107 -14.69 12.11 3.32
CA PHE A 107 -13.63 12.53 2.41
C PHE A 107 -14.12 12.62 0.98
N THR A 108 -13.59 13.57 0.22
CA THR A 108 -13.86 13.70 -1.22
C THR A 108 -12.58 14.11 -1.93
N SER A 109 -12.33 13.52 -3.11
CA SER A 109 -11.18 13.87 -3.94
C SER A 109 -11.47 15.12 -4.75
N MET A 110 -10.58 16.11 -4.68
CA MET A 110 -10.77 17.43 -5.31
C MET A 110 -10.20 17.51 -6.73
N GLY A 111 -9.42 16.53 -7.17
CA GLY A 111 -8.89 16.47 -8.53
C GLY A 111 -9.88 15.89 -9.53
N SER A 112 -9.51 16.00 -10.81
CA SER A 112 -10.27 15.45 -11.93
C SER A 112 -9.47 14.42 -12.71
N SER A 113 -10.12 13.65 -13.59
CA SER A 113 -9.45 12.66 -14.44
C SER A 113 -8.41 13.28 -15.38
N GLU A 114 -8.63 14.53 -15.80
CA GLU A 114 -7.75 15.25 -16.73
C GLU A 114 -6.39 15.56 -16.10
N ASP A 115 -6.36 15.71 -14.77
CA ASP A 115 -5.13 16.00 -14.02
C ASP A 115 -4.07 14.89 -14.17
N VAL A 116 -4.47 13.66 -14.50
CA VAL A 116 -3.55 12.53 -14.72
C VAL A 116 -2.58 12.82 -15.87
N ALA A 117 -3.00 13.56 -16.90
CA ALA A 117 -2.14 13.97 -18.00
C ALA A 117 -0.98 14.88 -17.54
N SER A 118 -1.15 15.60 -16.43
CA SER A 118 -0.10 16.40 -15.79
C SER A 118 0.80 15.60 -14.84
N GLY A 119 0.60 14.28 -14.76
CA GLY A 119 1.37 13.38 -13.91
C GLY A 119 0.87 13.30 -12.47
N LYS A 120 -0.34 13.79 -12.15
CA LYS A 120 -0.97 13.48 -10.86
C LYS A 120 -1.28 12.00 -10.73
N LEU A 121 -1.30 11.52 -9.50
CA LEU A 121 -1.43 10.10 -9.19
C LEU A 121 -2.85 9.78 -8.77
N THR A 122 -3.42 8.72 -9.36
CA THR A 122 -4.63 8.03 -8.89
C THR A 122 -4.25 6.66 -8.35
N LEU A 123 -5.18 5.94 -7.69
CA LEU A 123 -4.90 4.57 -7.25
C LEU A 123 -4.62 3.63 -8.42
N GLN A 124 -5.29 3.81 -9.57
CA GLN A 124 -5.03 3.02 -10.78
C GLN A 124 -3.61 3.25 -11.31
N VAL A 125 -3.17 4.51 -11.38
CA VAL A 125 -1.80 4.83 -11.80
C VAL A 125 -0.79 4.20 -10.85
N ILE A 126 -0.99 4.34 -9.54
CA ILE A 126 -0.07 3.77 -8.55
C ILE A 126 -0.03 2.24 -8.63
N ARG A 127 -1.18 1.56 -8.74
CA ARG A 127 -1.23 0.09 -8.86
C ARG A 127 -0.42 -0.39 -10.06
N ARG A 128 -0.62 0.22 -11.24
CA ARG A 128 0.15 -0.09 -12.45
C ARG A 128 1.64 0.16 -12.25
N THR A 129 2.01 1.34 -11.74
CA THR A 129 3.42 1.73 -11.60
C THR A 129 4.17 0.85 -10.59
N LEU A 130 3.55 0.49 -9.46
CA LEU A 130 4.19 -0.42 -8.50
C LEU A 130 4.40 -1.82 -9.08
N ARG A 131 3.46 -2.31 -9.90
CA ARG A 131 3.61 -3.58 -10.62
C ARG A 131 4.80 -3.52 -11.58
N GLU A 132 4.85 -2.50 -12.43
CA GLU A 132 5.94 -2.30 -13.41
C GLU A 132 7.32 -2.22 -12.72
N ILE A 133 7.40 -1.52 -11.58
CA ILE A 133 8.64 -1.43 -10.78
C ILE A 133 9.11 -2.82 -10.30
N VAL A 134 8.20 -3.65 -9.80
CA VAL A 134 8.57 -5.00 -9.33
C VAL A 134 8.94 -5.90 -10.52
N GLU A 135 8.22 -5.81 -11.64
CA GLU A 135 8.52 -6.58 -12.85
C GLU A 135 9.93 -6.28 -13.38
N VAL A 136 10.31 -5.01 -13.47
CA VAL A 136 11.65 -4.61 -13.92
C VAL A 136 12.75 -5.07 -12.96
N ARG A 137 12.47 -5.12 -11.65
CA ARG A 137 13.46 -5.50 -10.63
C ARG A 137 13.56 -7.01 -10.40
N ARG A 138 12.65 -7.82 -10.93
CA ARG A 138 12.53 -9.24 -10.57
C ARG A 138 13.81 -10.04 -10.84
N GLU A 139 14.55 -9.70 -11.90
CA GLU A 139 15.79 -10.40 -12.25
C GLU A 139 16.92 -10.14 -11.23
N ASP A 140 17.00 -8.92 -10.70
CA ASP A 140 18.07 -8.49 -9.78
C ASP A 140 17.69 -8.61 -8.29
N ASP A 141 16.39 -8.66 -7.97
CA ASP A 141 15.83 -8.76 -6.62
C ASP A 141 14.82 -9.91 -6.53
N PRO A 142 15.27 -11.18 -6.52
CA PRO A 142 14.39 -12.35 -6.48
C PRO A 142 13.56 -12.46 -5.20
N GLY A 143 13.96 -11.73 -4.14
CA GLY A 143 13.21 -11.63 -2.89
C GLY A 143 12.14 -10.53 -2.90
N LEU A 144 11.95 -9.81 -4.01
CA LEU A 144 10.91 -8.81 -4.18
C LEU A 144 9.68 -9.42 -4.84
N HIS A 145 8.57 -9.39 -4.11
CA HIS A 145 7.28 -9.90 -4.56
C HIS A 145 6.27 -8.76 -4.70
N PHE A 146 5.24 -8.96 -5.54
CA PHE A 146 4.15 -8.01 -5.72
C PHE A 146 2.82 -8.65 -5.36
N LEU A 147 1.94 -7.88 -4.70
CA LEU A 147 0.54 -8.21 -4.48
C LEU A 147 -0.35 -7.05 -4.95
N ASP A 148 -1.31 -7.35 -5.83
CA ASP A 148 -2.34 -6.38 -6.19
C ASP A 148 -3.26 -6.16 -4.98
N GLY A 149 -3.39 -4.91 -4.51
CA GLY A 149 -4.23 -4.58 -3.37
C GLY A 149 -5.71 -4.90 -3.61
N LEU A 150 -6.13 -4.98 -4.87
CA LEU A 150 -7.49 -5.39 -5.23
C LEU A 150 -7.81 -6.85 -4.89
N GLU A 151 -6.80 -7.72 -4.77
CA GLU A 151 -6.99 -9.10 -4.27
C GLU A 151 -7.38 -9.12 -2.78
N LEU A 152 -7.00 -8.08 -2.03
CA LEU A 152 -7.33 -7.94 -0.62
C LEU A 152 -8.67 -7.22 -0.41
N PHE A 153 -8.94 -6.17 -1.19
CA PHE A 153 -10.19 -5.41 -1.14
C PHE A 153 -10.39 -4.66 -2.47
N GLY A 154 -11.33 -5.15 -3.27
CA GLY A 154 -11.67 -4.61 -4.59
C GLY A 154 -12.99 -3.84 -4.61
N GLU A 155 -13.42 -3.42 -5.80
CA GLU A 155 -14.68 -2.71 -6.03
C GLU A 155 -15.91 -3.45 -5.50
N ALA A 156 -15.98 -4.77 -5.74
CA ALA A 156 -17.07 -5.59 -5.22
C ALA A 156 -17.08 -5.65 -3.68
N ASP A 157 -15.90 -5.60 -3.04
CA ASP A 157 -15.82 -5.58 -1.58
C ASP A 157 -16.24 -4.22 -1.01
N GLU A 158 -15.89 -3.10 -1.65
CA GLU A 158 -16.36 -1.77 -1.23
C GLU A 158 -17.87 -1.60 -1.44
N ALA A 159 -18.42 -2.18 -2.51
CA ALA A 159 -19.87 -2.18 -2.74
C ALA A 159 -20.64 -2.96 -1.67
N GLU A 160 -20.06 -4.07 -1.17
CA GLU A 160 -20.65 -4.88 -0.10
C GLU A 160 -20.41 -4.28 1.29
N LEU A 161 -19.22 -3.74 1.52
CA LEU A 161 -18.73 -3.20 2.79
C LEU A 161 -18.27 -1.74 2.58
N PRO A 162 -19.22 -0.80 2.38
CA PRO A 162 -18.89 0.58 2.09
C PRO A 162 -18.18 1.24 3.27
N MET A 163 -17.23 2.12 2.96
CA MET A 163 -16.49 2.88 3.96
C MET A 163 -17.32 4.07 4.44
N SER A 164 -17.63 4.12 5.74
CA SER A 164 -18.45 5.17 6.34
C SER A 164 -17.97 6.60 6.03
N ASP A 165 -16.64 6.81 5.98
CA ASP A 165 -16.01 8.10 5.65
C ASP A 165 -15.52 8.22 4.20
N GLN A 166 -15.80 7.22 3.35
CA GLN A 166 -15.36 7.09 1.95
C GLN A 166 -13.86 6.85 1.76
N LEU A 167 -13.08 6.62 2.83
CA LEU A 167 -11.64 6.47 2.74
C LEU A 167 -11.08 5.28 3.53
N HIS A 168 -11.60 5.01 4.72
CA HIS A 168 -11.06 4.00 5.62
C HIS A 168 -11.93 2.74 5.64
N PRO A 169 -11.37 1.54 5.40
CA PRO A 169 -12.08 0.29 5.62
C PRO A 169 -12.53 0.18 7.07
N ASP A 170 -13.83 -0.02 7.27
CA ASP A 170 -14.44 -0.23 8.58
C ASP A 170 -14.10 -1.63 9.13
N THR A 171 -14.51 -1.93 10.37
CA THR A 171 -14.12 -3.14 11.10
C THR A 171 -14.29 -4.43 10.28
N GLU A 172 -15.45 -4.65 9.65
CA GLU A 172 -15.70 -5.88 8.87
C GLU A 172 -14.79 -5.97 7.64
N ALA A 173 -14.60 -4.85 6.93
CA ALA A 173 -13.66 -4.78 5.80
C ALA A 173 -12.22 -5.05 6.25
N GLN A 174 -11.79 -4.50 7.39
CA GLN A 174 -10.47 -4.77 7.99
C GLN A 174 -10.28 -6.25 8.33
N LEU A 175 -11.33 -6.91 8.86
CA LEU A 175 -11.30 -8.35 9.14
C LEU A 175 -11.12 -9.16 7.84
N ARG A 176 -11.88 -8.82 6.78
CA ARG A 176 -11.78 -9.46 5.46
C ARG A 176 -10.39 -9.31 4.85
N ILE A 177 -9.88 -8.07 4.81
CA ILE A 177 -8.53 -7.75 4.34
C ILE A 177 -7.49 -8.56 5.10
N GLY A 178 -7.57 -8.57 6.44
CA GLY A 178 -6.62 -9.28 7.28
C GLY A 178 -6.62 -10.80 7.05
N ARG A 179 -7.81 -11.41 6.88
CA ARG A 179 -7.92 -12.85 6.56
C ARG A 179 -7.36 -13.18 5.19
N ARG A 180 -7.71 -12.40 4.16
CA ARG A 180 -7.18 -12.60 2.80
C ARG A 180 -5.66 -12.43 2.76
N PHE A 181 -5.13 -11.41 3.43
CA PHE A 181 -3.69 -11.20 3.51
C PHE A 181 -2.97 -12.38 4.17
N ALA A 182 -3.51 -12.93 5.27
CA ALA A 182 -2.96 -14.14 5.88
C ALA A 182 -2.88 -15.31 4.90
N ASN A 183 -3.95 -15.53 4.14
CA ASN A 183 -4.05 -16.64 3.19
C ASN A 183 -3.14 -16.46 1.97
N VAL A 184 -3.02 -15.25 1.43
CA VAL A 184 -2.26 -15.01 0.20
C VAL A 184 -0.78 -14.80 0.47
N ALA A 185 -0.43 -14.11 1.55
CA ALA A 185 0.97 -13.72 1.81
C ALA A 185 1.71 -14.68 2.76
N LEU A 186 1.03 -15.19 3.79
CA LEU A 186 1.68 -15.85 4.94
C LEU A 186 1.42 -17.37 5.02
N ALA A 187 0.40 -17.89 4.33
CA ALA A 187 0.11 -19.32 4.27
C ALA A 187 1.20 -20.10 3.50
N PRO A 188 1.28 -21.44 3.62
CA PRO A 188 2.25 -22.25 2.87
C PRO A 188 2.21 -21.94 1.37
N GLY A 189 3.39 -21.68 0.79
CA GLY A 189 3.54 -21.27 -0.62
C GLY A 189 3.33 -19.77 -0.88
N GLY A 190 2.96 -18.99 0.14
CA GLY A 190 2.89 -17.53 0.06
C GLY A 190 4.28 -16.88 0.05
N PRO A 191 4.41 -15.66 -0.52
CA PRO A 191 5.70 -14.96 -0.68
C PRO A 191 6.39 -14.60 0.64
N LEU A 192 5.67 -14.58 1.76
CA LEU A 192 6.20 -14.27 3.09
C LEU A 192 6.15 -15.47 4.03
N ASN A 193 5.96 -16.67 3.52
CA ASN A 193 6.04 -17.89 4.30
C ASN A 193 7.51 -18.35 4.38
N LEU A 194 8.00 -18.66 5.58
CA LEU A 194 9.39 -19.05 5.83
C LEU A 194 9.60 -20.55 6.06
N GLY A 195 8.56 -21.38 5.85
CA GLY A 195 8.55 -22.81 6.18
C GLY A 195 7.51 -23.17 7.23
#